data_AF-A0AB37VYY0-F1
#
_entry.id   AF-A0AB37VYY0-F1
#
_cell.length_a   1.000
_cell.length_b   1.000
_cell.length_c   1.000
_cell.angle_alpha   90.00
_cell.angle_beta   90.00
_cell.angle_gamma   90.00
#
_symmetry.space_group_name_H-M   'P 1'
#
loop_
_entity.id
_entity.type
_entity.pdbx_description
1 polymer ?
#
loop_
_entity_poly.entity_id
_entity_poly.type
_entity_poly.pdbx_seq_one_letter_code
_entity_poly.pdbx_strand_id
1 'polypeptide(L)'
;MQFLDVSYEVKLDSAQRALREDGSISYSFPFFFVIPLGTEGLGASKPLQCRILPPTFRSKGLYSDPISVTYKLHGVVRYRNEQDTSSEMPQTVKKVEKSQTIDFLPYTEVEPPTHVASFPGEFVLKTNSPIWKYALGGRLGELTMSTREPLPLAYSPYENRPCTDLTLSITVHAPLAVQRLRAISLNVKPAIRAKTFYASEPMPCLPKQTSLTRNQSIRLHDEIIKLEHMDFTQLDWRYSPYIETEEPPGYEDAVTDVAPERTPTSASRRDDSVDEWKASVRIPIQPDQAMLPTFCRSLISRSYSLVLRVRVAGIRTRKADFEVPLQVVYLRSSQVRNDSVHDERSRSCIGPEGLLAQQDELPTYHMRSR
;
A
#
# COMPACT_ATOMS: atom_id res chain seq x y z
N MET A 1 10.19 13.05 22.14
CA MET A 1 11.12 11.92 21.97
C MET A 1 12.31 12.43 21.17
N GLN A 2 13.52 12.40 21.75
CA GLN A 2 14.76 12.73 21.04
C GLN A 2 15.32 11.42 20.49
N PHE A 3 15.48 11.33 19.17
CA PHE A 3 15.87 10.08 18.48
C PHE A 3 17.33 10.09 18.04
N LEU A 4 17.98 11.25 18.03
CA LEU A 4 19.38 11.42 17.74
C LEU A 4 19.90 12.66 18.48
N ASP A 5 21.03 12.51 19.17
CA ASP A 5 21.80 13.63 19.73
C ASP A 5 23.23 13.51 19.18
N VAL A 6 23.66 14.51 18.41
CA VAL A 6 25.03 14.56 17.87
C VAL A 6 25.69 15.80 18.43
N SER A 7 26.71 15.59 19.26
CA SER A 7 27.52 16.66 19.81
C SER A 7 28.77 16.84 18.95
N TYR A 8 28.98 18.07 18.50
CA TYR A 8 30.20 18.49 17.81
C TYR A 8 30.94 19.49 18.69
N GLU A 9 32.18 19.16 19.05
CA GLU A 9 33.10 20.13 19.65
C GLU A 9 33.95 20.70 18.52
N VAL A 10 33.82 22.01 18.27
CA VAL A 10 34.57 22.69 17.22
C VAL A 10 35.32 23.86 17.83
N LYS A 11 36.62 23.97 17.55
CA LYS A 11 37.42 25.13 17.92
C LYS A 11 37.08 26.28 16.99
N LEU A 12 36.85 27.48 17.52
CA LEU A 12 36.50 28.68 16.74
C LEU A 12 37.50 28.96 15.60
N ASP A 13 38.79 28.66 15.80
CA ASP A 13 39.84 28.85 14.80
C ASP A 13 39.69 27.95 13.56
N SER A 14 38.93 26.85 13.69
CA SER A 14 38.65 25.92 12.59
C SER A 14 37.33 26.23 11.86
N ALA A 15 36.57 27.23 12.33
CA ALA A 15 35.30 27.61 11.73
C ALA A 15 35.50 28.57 10.57
N GLN A 16 34.69 28.44 9.52
CA GLN A 16 34.68 29.42 8.43
C GLN A 16 34.15 30.74 8.96
N ARG A 17 34.98 31.79 8.89
CA ARG A 17 34.69 33.13 9.38
C ARG A 17 34.38 34.07 8.21
N ALA A 18 33.25 34.77 8.29
CA ALA A 18 32.90 35.84 7.35
C ALA A 18 32.58 37.12 8.11
N LEU A 19 33.16 38.24 7.69
CA LEU A 19 32.77 39.57 8.17
C LEU A 19 31.56 40.03 7.36
N ARG A 20 30.50 40.44 8.05
CA ARG A 20 29.31 41.00 7.44
C ARG A 20 29.44 42.51 7.29
N GLU A 21 28.64 43.10 6.40
CA GLU A 21 28.64 44.55 6.12
C GLU A 21 28.29 45.40 7.36
N ASP A 22 27.56 44.83 8.31
CA ASP A 22 27.21 45.46 9.60
C ASP A 22 28.33 45.40 10.65
N GLY A 23 29.51 44.88 10.29
CA GLY A 23 30.64 44.69 11.20
C GLY A 23 30.54 43.44 12.09
N SER A 24 29.47 42.65 11.97
CA SER A 24 29.33 41.39 12.72
C SER A 24 30.16 40.26 12.11
N ILE A 25 30.56 39.31 12.95
CA ILE A 25 31.32 38.12 12.53
C ILE A 25 30.39 36.92 12.50
N SER A 26 30.30 36.28 11.34
CA SER A 26 29.54 35.04 11.14
C SER A 26 30.49 33.85 11.16
N TYR A 27 30.16 32.84 11.99
CA TYR A 27 30.85 31.55 12.01
C TYR A 27 29.96 30.48 11.36
N SER A 28 30.53 29.66 10.49
CA SER A 28 29.84 28.55 9.83
C SER A 28 30.44 27.21 10.21
N PHE A 29 29.58 26.29 10.63
CA PHE A 29 29.94 24.95 11.09
C PHE A 29 29.21 23.92 10.24
N PRO A 30 29.87 23.28 9.26
CA PRO A 30 29.26 22.20 8.52
C PRO A 30 29.09 20.98 9.43
N PHE A 31 27.93 20.34 9.36
CA PHE A 31 27.65 19.09 10.03
C PHE A 31 26.86 18.16 9.10
N PHE A 32 26.98 16.87 9.32
CA PHE A 32 26.15 15.87 8.68
C PHE A 32 25.67 14.88 9.73
N PHE A 33 24.58 14.17 9.46
CA PHE A 33 24.16 13.07 10.30
C PHE A 33 23.38 12.08 9.45
N VAL A 34 23.36 10.82 9.89
CA VAL A 34 22.56 9.78 9.26
C VAL A 34 21.32 9.57 10.11
N ILE A 35 20.15 9.71 9.50
CA ILE A 35 18.89 9.40 10.18
C ILE A 35 18.83 7.88 10.39
N PRO A 36 18.71 7.40 11.64
CA PRO A 36 18.62 5.97 11.89
C PRO A 36 17.35 5.41 11.26
N LEU A 37 17.37 4.13 10.85
CA LEU A 37 16.18 3.45 10.34
C LEU A 37 15.03 3.53 11.37
N GLY A 38 15.36 3.43 12.66
CA GLY A 38 14.39 3.55 13.73
C GLY A 38 14.96 3.80 15.11
N THR A 39 14.05 3.87 16.08
CA THR A 39 14.37 4.08 17.50
C THR A 39 14.58 2.77 18.26
N GLU A 40 14.44 1.61 17.62
CA GLU A 40 14.45 0.30 18.27
C GLU A 40 15.72 -0.50 17.93
N GLY A 41 16.40 -1.02 18.95
CA GLY A 41 17.64 -1.80 18.82
C GLY A 41 17.49 -3.15 18.10
N LEU A 42 18.62 -3.78 17.77
CA LEU A 42 18.73 -4.99 16.93
C LEU A 42 18.05 -6.28 17.50
N GLY A 43 17.39 -6.22 18.65
CA GLY A 43 16.66 -7.35 19.27
C GLY A 43 15.17 -7.09 19.54
N ALA A 44 14.58 -6.05 18.92
CA ALA A 44 13.16 -5.74 19.11
C ALA A 44 12.26 -6.82 18.48
N SER A 45 11.26 -7.29 19.23
CA SER A 45 10.28 -8.30 18.81
C SER A 45 9.29 -7.82 17.73
N LYS A 46 9.46 -6.60 17.21
CA LYS A 46 8.53 -5.97 16.27
C LYS A 46 8.90 -6.27 14.81
N PRO A 47 7.90 -6.40 13.92
CA PRO A 47 8.13 -6.52 12.48
C PRO A 47 9.01 -5.37 11.96
N LEU A 48 9.86 -5.65 10.97
CA LEU A 48 10.76 -4.67 10.35
C LEU A 48 10.02 -3.41 9.87
N GLN A 49 8.84 -3.57 9.24
CA GLN A 49 7.96 -2.46 8.84
C GLN A 49 7.53 -1.53 9.99
N CYS A 50 7.48 -2.03 11.23
CA CYS A 50 7.15 -1.25 12.42
C CYS A 50 8.39 -0.62 13.08
N ARG A 51 9.59 -0.91 12.53
CA ARG A 51 10.88 -0.40 12.99
C ARG A 51 11.36 0.80 12.17
N ILE A 52 10.71 1.17 11.07
CA ILE A 52 11.09 2.30 10.22
C ILE A 52 10.47 3.61 10.72
N LEU A 53 11.23 4.70 10.79
CA LEU A 53 10.72 6.02 11.19
C LEU A 53 9.57 6.43 10.27
N PRO A 54 8.43 6.90 10.79
CA PRO A 54 7.29 7.29 9.97
C PRO A 54 7.63 8.54 9.13
N PRO A 55 7.05 8.71 7.93
CA PRO A 55 7.18 9.96 7.19
C PRO A 55 6.66 11.16 8.00
N THR A 56 7.16 12.36 7.67
CA THR A 56 6.51 13.61 8.04
C THR A 56 5.08 13.57 7.54
N PHE A 57 4.14 13.76 8.45
CA PHE A 57 2.72 13.57 8.19
C PHE A 57 1.94 14.65 8.94
N ARG A 58 0.88 15.16 8.31
CA ARG A 58 -0.08 16.03 8.96
C ARG A 58 -1.47 15.76 8.39
N SER A 59 -2.34 15.19 9.21
CA SER A 59 -3.76 15.13 8.91
C SER A 59 -4.46 16.36 9.49
N LYS A 60 -5.32 16.97 8.68
CA LYS A 60 -6.25 18.00 9.11
C LYS A 60 -7.58 17.32 9.46
N GLY A 61 -7.84 17.12 10.75
CA GLY A 61 -9.17 16.72 11.20
C GLY A 61 -10.14 17.88 11.07
N LEU A 62 -11.33 17.65 10.50
CA LEU A 62 -12.40 18.67 10.46
C LEU A 62 -12.96 18.98 11.87
N TYR A 63 -12.84 18.02 12.81
CA TYR A 63 -13.44 18.08 14.15
C TYR A 63 -12.52 17.54 15.26
N SER A 64 -11.21 17.41 15.01
CA SER A 64 -10.27 16.84 15.97
C SER A 64 -8.89 17.47 15.82
N ASP A 65 -8.10 17.39 16.89
CA ASP A 65 -6.72 17.86 16.88
C ASP A 65 -5.94 17.23 15.71
N PRO A 66 -5.11 18.02 15.00
CA PRO A 66 -4.37 17.52 13.86
C PRO A 66 -3.35 16.46 14.29
N ILE A 67 -3.48 15.25 13.76
CA ILE A 67 -2.50 14.18 13.96
C ILE A 67 -1.29 14.51 13.08
N SER A 68 -0.12 14.59 13.68
CA SER A 68 1.09 14.88 12.92
C SER A 68 2.33 14.18 13.44
N VAL A 69 3.22 13.87 12.51
CA VAL A 69 4.59 13.45 12.74
C VAL A 69 5.47 14.57 12.22
N THR A 70 6.27 15.18 13.09
CA THR A 70 7.16 16.30 12.74
C THR A 70 8.56 16.01 13.22
N TYR A 71 9.53 16.12 12.32
CA TYR A 71 10.95 16.04 12.63
C TYR A 71 11.51 17.45 12.80
N LYS A 72 12.30 17.66 13.84
CA LYS A 72 12.94 18.95 14.11
C LYS A 72 14.43 18.74 14.33
N LEU A 73 15.23 19.50 13.61
CA LEU A 73 16.64 19.73 13.92
C LEU A 73 16.72 20.78 15.02
N HIS A 74 17.32 20.43 16.15
CA HIS A 74 17.50 21.32 17.30
C HIS A 74 19.00 21.61 17.48
N GLY A 75 19.44 22.79 17.06
CA GLY A 75 20.82 23.25 17.22
C GLY A 75 21.00 23.96 18.55
N VAL A 76 22.04 23.58 19.30
CA VAL A 76 22.40 24.20 20.58
C VAL A 76 23.85 24.65 20.51
N VAL A 77 24.09 25.96 20.64
CA VAL A 77 25.43 26.53 20.76
C VAL A 77 25.69 26.89 22.22
N ARG A 78 26.73 26.31 22.79
CA ARG A 78 27.22 26.65 24.12
C ARG A 78 28.55 27.39 23.98
N TYR A 79 28.67 28.56 24.61
CA TYR A 79 29.88 29.37 24.53
C TYR A 79 30.25 30.00 25.87
N ARG A 80 31.52 30.35 26.01
CA ARG A 80 32.08 31.09 27.15
C ARG A 80 32.76 32.34 26.63
N ASN A 81 32.65 33.43 27.37
CA ASN A 81 33.41 34.65 27.10
C ASN A 81 34.77 34.53 27.77
N GLU A 82 35.87 34.75 27.03
CA GLU A 82 37.23 34.68 27.61
C GLU A 82 37.47 35.74 28.70
N GLN A 83 36.72 36.85 28.69
CA GLN A 83 36.84 37.95 29.66
C GLN A 83 36.30 37.64 31.07
N ASP A 84 35.60 36.52 31.29
CA ASP A 84 35.08 36.09 32.60
C ASP A 84 36.04 35.14 33.35
N THR A 85 37.33 35.16 33.01
CA THR A 85 38.35 34.27 33.62
C THR A 85 38.93 34.79 34.95
N SER A 86 38.57 35.98 35.41
CA SER A 86 39.16 36.62 36.60
C SER A 86 38.31 36.56 37.88
N SER A 87 37.22 35.81 37.93
CA SER A 87 36.33 35.74 39.11
C SER A 87 36.16 34.29 39.57
N GLU A 88 36.35 34.02 40.87
CA GLU A 88 36.25 32.71 41.54
C GLU A 88 34.83 32.09 41.52
N MET A 89 33.88 32.69 40.80
CA MET A 89 32.53 32.16 40.64
C MET A 89 32.44 31.17 39.47
N PRO A 90 31.66 30.08 39.58
CA PRO A 90 31.51 29.11 38.52
C PRO A 90 30.99 29.79 37.24
N GLN A 91 31.83 29.79 36.20
CA GLN A 91 31.57 30.45 34.93
C GLN A 91 30.24 29.98 34.30
N THR A 92 29.31 30.90 34.12
CA THR A 92 28.00 30.61 33.51
C THR A 92 28.18 30.40 32.00
N VAL A 93 28.09 29.15 31.55
CA VAL A 93 28.07 28.81 30.12
C VAL A 93 26.82 29.41 29.49
N LYS A 94 27.00 30.31 28.52
CA LYS A 94 25.89 30.87 27.75
C LYS A 94 25.40 29.85 26.71
N LYS A 95 24.09 29.85 26.46
CA LYS A 95 23.42 28.90 25.58
C LYS A 95 22.51 29.64 24.60
N VAL A 96 22.63 29.34 23.31
CA VAL A 96 21.72 29.79 22.25
C VAL A 96 21.15 28.57 21.55
N GLU A 97 19.85 28.58 21.28
CA GLU A 97 19.14 27.46 20.68
C GLU A 97 18.37 27.91 19.45
N LYS A 98 18.31 27.05 18.44
CA LYS A 98 17.48 27.26 17.26
C LYS A 98 16.94 25.93 16.77
N SER A 99 15.67 25.92 16.38
CA SER A 99 15.00 24.74 15.81
C SER A 99 14.59 24.97 14.37
N GLN A 100 14.70 23.93 13.54
CA GLN A 100 14.20 23.91 12.16
C GLN A 100 13.44 22.61 11.91
N THR A 101 12.27 22.69 11.29
CA THR A 101 11.50 21.51 10.87
C THR A 101 12.10 20.88 9.61
N ILE A 102 12.09 19.56 9.53
CA ILE A 102 12.57 18.79 8.39
C ILE A 102 11.43 17.93 7.83
N ASP A 103 11.27 17.95 6.51
CA ASP A 103 10.40 17.01 5.79
C ASP A 103 11.15 15.70 5.56
N PHE A 104 10.64 14.63 6.16
CA PHE A 104 11.26 13.32 6.13
C PHE A 104 10.33 12.33 5.42
N LEU A 105 10.82 11.66 4.38
CA LEU A 105 10.12 10.62 3.66
C LEU A 105 11.04 9.40 3.55
N PRO A 106 10.83 8.34 4.36
CA PRO A 106 11.68 7.15 4.32
C PRO A 106 11.41 6.36 3.04
N TYR A 107 12.46 5.76 2.48
CA TYR A 107 12.29 4.70 1.49
C TYR A 107 11.68 3.46 2.15
N THR A 108 10.82 2.76 1.41
CA THR A 108 10.14 1.55 1.85
C THR A 108 10.29 0.45 0.82
N GLU A 109 10.40 -0.78 1.30
CA GLU A 109 10.47 -1.96 0.44
C GLU A 109 9.07 -2.49 0.11
N VAL A 110 8.98 -3.28 -0.97
CA VAL A 110 7.77 -4.03 -1.31
C VAL A 110 7.63 -5.20 -0.34
N GLU A 111 6.45 -5.33 0.25
CA GLU A 111 6.14 -6.39 1.21
C GLU A 111 5.37 -7.50 0.49
N PRO A 112 5.37 -8.74 1.03
CA PRO A 112 4.54 -9.79 0.49
C PRO A 112 3.04 -9.40 0.58
N PRO A 113 2.19 -9.99 -0.28
CA PRO A 113 0.75 -9.77 -0.23
C PRO A 113 0.18 -9.94 1.18
N THR A 114 -0.73 -9.04 1.53
CA THR A 114 -1.44 -9.02 2.80
C THR A 114 -2.18 -10.34 3.02
N HIS A 115 -1.86 -11.02 4.13
CA HIS A 115 -2.59 -12.21 4.54
C HIS A 115 -3.99 -11.82 5.06
N VAL A 116 -4.97 -11.80 4.15
CA VAL A 116 -6.34 -11.30 4.42
C VAL A 116 -7.04 -12.02 5.57
N ALA A 117 -6.79 -13.31 5.79
CA ALA A 117 -7.39 -14.06 6.90
C ALA A 117 -6.96 -13.51 8.28
N SER A 118 -5.85 -12.76 8.36
CA SER A 118 -5.47 -12.05 9.57
C SER A 118 -6.35 -10.82 9.86
N PHE A 119 -7.18 -10.36 8.93
CA PHE A 119 -8.02 -9.15 9.05
C PHE A 119 -9.50 -9.49 8.82
N PRO A 120 -10.11 -10.27 9.74
CA PRO A 120 -11.47 -10.76 9.55
C PRO A 120 -12.46 -9.59 9.42
N GLY A 121 -13.24 -9.60 8.34
CA GLY A 121 -14.27 -8.59 8.06
C GLY A 121 -13.77 -7.25 7.51
N GLU A 122 -12.45 -7.08 7.32
CA GLU A 122 -11.89 -5.84 6.78
C GLU A 122 -11.78 -5.86 5.25
N PHE A 123 -11.41 -7.00 4.67
CA PHE A 123 -11.24 -7.13 3.23
C PHE A 123 -12.30 -8.04 2.61
N VAL A 124 -12.81 -7.62 1.46
CA VAL A 124 -13.79 -8.35 0.65
C VAL A 124 -13.20 -8.47 -0.75
N LEU A 125 -12.66 -9.65 -1.07
CA LEU A 125 -12.02 -9.96 -2.35
C LEU A 125 -12.94 -10.70 -3.33
N LYS A 126 -14.03 -11.28 -2.83
CA LYS A 126 -14.98 -12.08 -3.60
C LYS A 126 -16.40 -11.78 -3.16
N THR A 127 -17.30 -11.60 -4.12
CA THR A 127 -18.73 -11.43 -3.87
C THR A 127 -19.50 -12.39 -4.77
N ASN A 128 -20.52 -13.04 -4.21
CA ASN A 128 -21.47 -13.85 -4.97
C ASN A 128 -22.85 -13.16 -4.91
N SER A 129 -23.49 -13.03 -6.07
CA SER A 129 -24.78 -12.35 -6.19
C SER A 129 -25.72 -13.16 -7.08
N PRO A 130 -26.97 -13.39 -6.66
CA PRO A 130 -27.93 -14.12 -7.50
C PRO A 130 -28.34 -13.26 -8.70
N ILE A 131 -28.53 -13.92 -9.84
CA ILE A 131 -29.11 -13.32 -11.05
C ILE A 131 -30.59 -13.64 -11.07
N TRP A 132 -31.44 -12.64 -11.31
CA TRP A 132 -32.90 -12.81 -11.37
C TRP A 132 -33.46 -12.58 -12.77
N LYS A 133 -34.60 -13.22 -13.08
CA LYS A 133 -35.34 -13.01 -14.32
C LYS A 133 -36.03 -11.64 -14.37
N TYR A 134 -36.58 -11.18 -13.25
CA TYR A 134 -37.25 -9.88 -13.04
C TYR A 134 -37.33 -9.58 -11.52
N ALA A 135 -37.84 -8.41 -11.11
CA ALA A 135 -37.77 -7.92 -9.72
C ALA A 135 -38.44 -8.81 -8.65
N LEU A 136 -39.32 -9.72 -9.05
CA LEU A 136 -39.99 -10.74 -8.21
C LEU A 136 -39.91 -12.14 -8.85
N GLY A 137 -38.96 -12.33 -9.77
CA GLY A 137 -38.84 -13.56 -10.55
C GLY A 137 -37.92 -14.59 -9.91
N GLY A 138 -38.00 -15.82 -10.42
CA GLY A 138 -37.08 -16.89 -10.02
C GLY A 138 -35.60 -16.53 -10.25
N ARG A 139 -34.74 -17.17 -9.46
CA ARG A 139 -33.29 -17.12 -9.62
C ARG A 139 -32.91 -17.83 -10.92
N LEU A 140 -32.16 -17.14 -11.79
CA LEU A 140 -31.63 -17.68 -13.05
C LEU A 140 -30.23 -18.27 -12.90
N GLY A 141 -29.49 -17.84 -11.89
CA GLY A 141 -28.12 -18.30 -11.67
C GLY A 141 -27.39 -17.45 -10.64
N GLU A 142 -26.06 -17.43 -10.76
CA GLU A 142 -25.16 -16.69 -9.88
C GLU A 142 -24.12 -15.91 -10.68
N LEU A 143 -23.84 -14.70 -10.21
CA LEU A 143 -22.76 -13.84 -10.64
C LEU A 143 -21.74 -13.75 -9.52
N THR A 144 -20.59 -14.33 -9.75
CA THR A 144 -19.41 -14.24 -8.90
C THR A 144 -18.48 -13.18 -9.46
N MET A 145 -18.01 -12.30 -8.61
CA MET A 145 -16.94 -11.37 -8.94
C MET A 145 -15.83 -11.53 -7.92
N SER A 146 -14.59 -11.55 -8.39
CA SER A 146 -13.42 -11.72 -7.55
C SER A 146 -12.25 -10.87 -8.03
N THR A 147 -11.41 -10.50 -7.08
CA THR A 147 -10.18 -9.76 -7.32
C THR A 147 -9.10 -10.27 -6.37
N ARG A 148 -7.86 -9.86 -6.61
CA ARG A 148 -6.72 -10.09 -5.72
C ARG A 148 -6.11 -8.76 -5.33
N GLU A 149 -5.23 -8.78 -4.33
CA GLU A 149 -4.38 -7.63 -4.02
C GLU A 149 -3.57 -7.24 -5.26
N PRO A 150 -3.63 -5.96 -5.68
CA PRO A 150 -2.86 -5.48 -6.82
C PRO A 150 -1.37 -5.40 -6.45
N LEU A 151 -0.54 -5.19 -7.47
CA LEU A 151 0.85 -4.81 -7.21
C LEU A 151 0.91 -3.50 -6.39
N PRO A 152 1.97 -3.29 -5.59
CA PRO A 152 2.14 -2.07 -4.82
C PRO A 152 2.03 -0.81 -5.68
N LEU A 153 1.39 0.20 -5.12
CA LEU A 153 1.35 1.53 -5.66
C LEU A 153 2.70 2.21 -5.38
N ALA A 154 3.63 2.07 -6.33
CA ALA A 154 5.01 2.49 -6.19
C ALA A 154 5.28 3.86 -6.83
N TYR A 155 6.14 4.65 -6.22
CA TYR A 155 6.65 5.91 -6.76
C TYR A 155 8.07 6.18 -6.24
N SER A 156 8.79 7.11 -6.86
CA SER A 156 10.20 7.40 -6.57
C SER A 156 10.48 8.91 -6.64
N PRO A 157 11.66 9.41 -6.22
CA PRO A 157 12.00 10.83 -6.37
C PRO A 157 11.92 11.36 -7.82
N TYR A 158 12.08 10.47 -8.81
CA TYR A 158 12.07 10.80 -10.23
C TYR A 158 10.71 10.55 -10.88
N GLU A 159 9.90 9.66 -10.31
CA GLU A 159 8.56 9.32 -10.79
C GLU A 159 7.55 9.52 -9.67
N ASN A 160 6.96 10.71 -9.63
CA ASN A 160 6.04 11.13 -8.56
C ASN A 160 4.57 10.75 -8.82
N ARG A 161 4.28 10.01 -9.89
CA ARG A 161 2.92 9.54 -10.23
C ARG A 161 2.79 8.05 -9.92
N PRO A 162 2.34 7.69 -8.71
CA PRO A 162 2.05 6.30 -8.39
C PRO A 162 0.96 5.73 -9.34
N CYS A 163 1.19 4.54 -9.89
CA CYS A 163 0.14 3.77 -10.58
C CYS A 163 0.27 2.27 -10.33
N THR A 164 -0.86 1.56 -10.30
CA THR A 164 -0.94 0.10 -10.36
C THR A 164 -2.25 -0.32 -11.06
N ASP A 165 -2.37 -1.59 -11.45
CA ASP A 165 -3.58 -2.14 -12.06
C ASP A 165 -4.23 -3.18 -11.16
N LEU A 166 -5.56 -3.14 -11.07
CA LEU A 166 -6.37 -4.18 -10.45
C LEU A 166 -7.11 -4.99 -11.51
N THR A 167 -7.06 -6.32 -11.41
CA THR A 167 -7.86 -7.20 -12.26
C THR A 167 -9.12 -7.66 -11.54
N LEU A 168 -10.29 -7.27 -12.06
CA LEU A 168 -11.59 -7.77 -11.63
C LEU A 168 -12.03 -8.92 -12.54
N SER A 169 -12.14 -10.10 -11.97
CA SER A 169 -12.65 -11.31 -12.63
C SER A 169 -14.15 -11.42 -12.40
N ILE A 170 -14.90 -11.72 -13.46
CA ILE A 170 -16.34 -11.91 -13.45
C ILE A 170 -16.63 -13.33 -13.92
N THR A 171 -17.45 -14.06 -13.18
CA THR A 171 -17.90 -15.42 -13.51
C THR A 171 -19.40 -15.49 -13.36
N VAL A 172 -20.07 -16.03 -14.37
CA VAL A 172 -21.52 -16.20 -14.41
C VAL A 172 -21.83 -17.69 -14.54
N HIS A 173 -22.60 -18.22 -13.60
CA HIS A 173 -23.14 -19.57 -13.63
C HIS A 173 -24.64 -19.46 -13.90
N ALA A 174 -25.03 -19.55 -15.18
CA ALA A 174 -26.42 -19.44 -15.61
C ALA A 174 -26.59 -19.88 -17.07
N PRO A 175 -27.75 -20.45 -17.46
CA PRO A 175 -28.09 -20.78 -18.85
C PRO A 175 -28.46 -19.51 -19.63
N LEU A 176 -27.52 -18.56 -19.73
CA LEU A 176 -27.71 -17.31 -20.44
C LEU A 176 -27.27 -17.45 -21.90
N ALA A 177 -28.14 -17.06 -22.82
CA ALA A 177 -27.75 -16.88 -24.20
C ALA A 177 -26.63 -15.84 -24.32
N VAL A 178 -25.67 -16.07 -25.21
CA VAL A 178 -24.51 -15.19 -25.48
C VAL A 178 -24.91 -13.72 -25.69
N GLN A 179 -26.07 -13.47 -26.30
CA GLN A 179 -26.59 -12.11 -26.49
C GLN A 179 -26.85 -11.36 -25.17
N ARG A 180 -27.32 -12.06 -24.13
CA ARG A 180 -27.53 -11.46 -22.80
C ARG A 180 -26.21 -11.16 -22.09
N LEU A 181 -25.19 -12.00 -22.29
CA LEU A 181 -23.85 -11.76 -21.74
C LEU A 181 -23.22 -10.50 -22.36
N ARG A 182 -23.37 -10.32 -23.68
CA ARG A 182 -22.91 -9.09 -24.37
C ARG A 182 -23.59 -7.81 -23.89
N ALA A 183 -24.81 -7.91 -23.36
CA ALA A 183 -25.52 -6.77 -22.77
C ALA A 183 -25.03 -6.41 -21.37
N ILE A 184 -24.22 -7.26 -20.72
CA ILE A 184 -23.65 -6.97 -19.40
C ILE A 184 -22.61 -5.87 -19.54
N SER A 185 -22.79 -4.81 -18.76
CA SER A 185 -21.80 -3.74 -18.58
C SER A 185 -21.56 -3.47 -17.10
N LEU A 186 -20.37 -2.98 -16.78
CA LEU A 186 -19.93 -2.71 -15.42
C LEU A 186 -19.68 -1.22 -15.26
N ASN A 187 -20.24 -0.66 -14.20
CA ASN A 187 -20.00 0.69 -13.75
C ASN A 187 -19.20 0.60 -12.46
N VAL A 188 -17.91 0.97 -12.51
CA VAL A 188 -16.94 0.76 -11.45
C VAL A 188 -16.52 2.10 -10.87
N LYS A 189 -16.78 2.29 -9.58
CA LYS A 189 -16.36 3.47 -8.81
C LYS A 189 -15.25 3.09 -7.83
N PRO A 190 -13.97 3.23 -8.24
CA PRO A 190 -12.84 2.98 -7.37
C PRO A 190 -12.56 4.17 -6.44
N ALA A 191 -12.05 3.88 -5.25
CA ALA A 191 -11.54 4.87 -4.32
C ALA A 191 -10.45 4.25 -3.44
N ILE A 192 -9.41 5.01 -3.10
CA ILE A 192 -8.41 4.59 -2.13
C ILE A 192 -8.84 5.08 -0.75
N ARG A 193 -8.87 4.17 0.22
CA ARG A 193 -9.18 4.43 1.62
C ARG A 193 -7.89 4.37 2.42
N ALA A 194 -7.47 5.51 2.97
CA ALA A 194 -6.31 5.63 3.82
C ALA A 194 -6.70 5.58 5.30
N LYS A 195 -6.17 4.59 6.01
CA LYS A 195 -6.46 4.32 7.42
C LYS A 195 -5.25 4.71 8.25
N THR A 196 -5.36 5.77 9.04
CA THR A 196 -4.32 6.18 9.98
C THR A 196 -4.73 5.82 11.40
N PHE A 197 -4.11 4.79 11.95
CA PHE A 197 -4.31 4.40 13.33
C PHE A 197 -3.32 5.15 14.22
N TYR A 198 -3.78 5.65 15.35
CA TYR A 198 -2.93 6.32 16.33
C TYR A 198 -3.39 5.97 17.74
N ALA A 199 -2.46 5.96 18.68
CA ALA A 199 -2.74 5.53 20.04
C ALA A 199 -1.96 6.34 21.08
N SER A 200 -2.53 6.47 22.29
CA SER A 200 -1.82 7.03 23.45
C SER A 200 -0.87 6.02 24.11
N GLU A 201 -1.00 4.73 23.77
CA GLU A 201 -0.19 3.64 24.29
C GLU A 201 0.41 2.82 23.13
N PRO A 202 1.58 2.17 23.34
CA PRO A 202 2.19 1.33 22.30
C PRO A 202 1.28 0.20 21.81
N MET A 203 0.99 0.21 20.51
CA MET A 203 0.34 -0.88 19.79
C MET A 203 1.30 -2.09 19.73
N PRO A 204 0.86 -3.27 20.20
CA PRO A 204 1.72 -4.46 20.25
C PRO A 204 1.90 -5.13 18.88
N CYS A 205 0.99 -4.87 17.94
CA CYS A 205 0.99 -5.43 16.60
C CYS A 205 0.32 -4.45 15.62
N LEU A 206 0.33 -4.80 14.32
CA LEU A 206 -0.33 -4.00 13.29
C LEU A 206 -1.82 -3.84 13.65
N PRO A 207 -2.32 -2.61 13.76
CA PRO A 207 -3.71 -2.37 14.15
C PRO A 207 -4.66 -2.80 13.04
N LYS A 208 -5.84 -3.24 13.47
CA LYS A 208 -6.94 -3.70 12.61
C LYS A 208 -8.18 -2.91 12.97
N GLN A 209 -9.18 -2.89 12.10
CA GLN A 209 -10.44 -2.22 12.43
C GLN A 209 -11.12 -2.81 13.69
N THR A 210 -10.97 -4.11 13.92
CA THR A 210 -11.45 -4.78 15.15
C THR A 210 -10.68 -4.37 16.41
N SER A 211 -9.48 -3.79 16.29
CA SER A 211 -8.72 -3.28 17.44
C SER A 211 -9.38 -2.04 18.06
N LEU A 212 -10.20 -1.31 17.30
CA LEU A 212 -10.87 -0.09 17.77
C LEU A 212 -11.94 -0.37 18.83
N THR A 213 -12.58 -1.54 18.78
CA THR A 213 -13.56 -1.96 19.81
C THR A 213 -12.89 -2.56 21.03
N ARG A 214 -11.73 -3.20 20.86
CA ARG A 214 -11.00 -3.90 21.93
C ARG A 214 -10.08 -2.99 22.74
N ASN A 215 -9.52 -1.95 22.13
CA ASN A 215 -8.59 -1.05 22.78
C ASN A 215 -9.03 0.42 22.65
N GLN A 216 -9.47 0.98 23.78
CA GLN A 216 -9.95 2.36 23.85
C GLN A 216 -8.84 3.42 23.63
N SER A 217 -7.56 3.02 23.76
CA SER A 217 -6.42 3.91 23.50
C SER A 217 -6.12 4.07 22.01
N ILE A 218 -6.66 3.21 21.13
CA ILE A 218 -6.47 3.28 19.67
C ILE A 218 -7.61 4.06 19.03
N ARG A 219 -7.27 4.97 18.14
CA ARG A 219 -8.18 5.74 17.30
C ARG A 219 -7.83 5.53 15.83
N LEU A 220 -8.81 5.76 14.95
CA LEU A 220 -8.67 5.66 13.50
C LEU A 220 -9.12 6.98 12.87
N HIS A 221 -8.24 7.53 12.04
CA HIS A 221 -8.56 8.60 11.09
C HIS A 221 -8.63 8.01 9.69
N ASP A 222 -9.74 8.23 9.00
CA ASP A 222 -10.07 7.60 7.71
C ASP A 222 -10.25 8.66 6.61
N GLU A 223 -9.55 8.50 5.50
CA GLU A 223 -9.58 9.42 4.36
C GLU A 223 -9.91 8.66 3.08
N ILE A 224 -10.88 9.17 2.32
CA ILE A 224 -11.27 8.59 1.03
C ILE A 224 -10.78 9.47 -0.11
N ILE A 225 -9.91 8.91 -0.94
CA ILE A 225 -9.41 9.51 -2.18
C ILE A 225 -10.19 8.85 -3.32
N LYS A 226 -11.10 9.60 -3.94
CA LYS A 226 -11.88 9.09 -5.08
C LYS A 226 -10.98 9.04 -6.31
N LEU A 227 -11.11 7.95 -7.07
CA LEU A 227 -10.41 7.78 -8.34
C LEU A 227 -11.39 7.99 -9.50
N GLU A 228 -10.86 7.98 -10.73
CA GLU A 228 -11.67 8.12 -11.93
C GLU A 228 -12.71 7.00 -12.04
N HIS A 229 -13.90 7.39 -12.45
CA HIS A 229 -15.03 6.50 -12.64
C HIS A 229 -14.94 5.79 -14.00
N MET A 230 -15.16 4.47 -14.03
CA MET A 230 -14.97 3.67 -15.24
C MET A 230 -16.23 2.91 -15.63
N ASP A 231 -16.53 2.91 -16.93
CA ASP A 231 -17.60 2.13 -17.52
C ASP A 231 -17.02 1.10 -18.50
N PHE A 232 -17.23 -0.18 -18.22
CA PHE A 232 -16.83 -1.28 -19.07
C PHE A 232 -18.05 -1.80 -19.83
N THR A 233 -18.01 -1.68 -21.15
CA THR A 233 -19.04 -2.22 -22.05
C THR A 233 -18.43 -3.33 -22.91
N GLN A 234 -19.26 -4.23 -23.44
CA GLN A 234 -18.82 -5.29 -24.35
C GLN A 234 -17.70 -6.17 -23.77
N LEU A 235 -17.93 -6.75 -22.59
CA LEU A 235 -16.97 -7.63 -21.94
C LEU A 235 -16.60 -8.83 -22.84
N ASP A 236 -15.31 -9.21 -22.85
CA ASP A 236 -14.81 -10.40 -23.55
C ASP A 236 -15.15 -11.67 -22.75
N TRP A 237 -16.27 -12.30 -23.10
CA TRP A 237 -16.77 -13.50 -22.42
C TRP A 237 -16.18 -14.77 -23.02
N ARG A 238 -15.66 -15.64 -22.15
CA ARG A 238 -15.13 -16.95 -22.49
C ARG A 238 -15.96 -18.04 -21.82
N TYR A 239 -16.37 -19.03 -22.60
CA TYR A 239 -17.05 -20.21 -22.09
C TYR A 239 -16.05 -21.14 -21.41
N SER A 240 -16.40 -21.65 -20.24
CA SER A 240 -15.63 -22.62 -19.48
C SER A 240 -16.59 -23.74 -19.08
N PRO A 241 -16.57 -24.92 -19.74
CA PRO A 241 -17.41 -26.02 -19.29
C PRO A 241 -17.02 -26.41 -17.87
N TYR A 242 -18.01 -26.59 -16.98
CA TYR A 242 -17.78 -27.08 -15.62
C TYR A 242 -17.35 -28.55 -15.71
N ILE A 243 -16.06 -28.82 -15.49
CA ILE A 243 -15.58 -30.19 -15.30
C ILE A 243 -15.54 -30.40 -13.80
N GLU A 244 -16.46 -31.22 -13.30
CA GLU A 244 -16.39 -31.78 -11.96
C GLU A 244 -15.09 -32.61 -11.90
N THR A 245 -14.01 -32.03 -11.36
CA THR A 245 -12.87 -32.85 -10.94
C THR A 245 -13.37 -33.69 -9.78
N GLU A 246 -13.77 -34.92 -10.09
CA GLU A 246 -13.89 -35.98 -9.09
C GLU A 246 -12.56 -36.01 -8.33
N GLU A 247 -12.58 -35.58 -7.07
CA GLU A 247 -11.51 -35.87 -6.13
C GLU A 247 -11.33 -37.39 -6.16
N PRO A 248 -10.11 -37.92 -6.41
CA PRO A 248 -9.91 -39.36 -6.41
C PRO A 248 -10.35 -39.88 -5.04
N PRO A 249 -11.13 -40.98 -4.99
CA PRO A 249 -11.68 -41.49 -3.74
C PRO A 249 -10.57 -41.64 -2.70
N GLY A 250 -10.86 -41.23 -1.47
CA GLY A 250 -9.94 -41.38 -0.36
C GLY A 250 -9.49 -42.84 -0.24
N TYR A 251 -8.23 -43.04 0.12
CA TYR A 251 -7.55 -44.34 0.19
C TYR A 251 -8.34 -45.45 0.91
N GLU A 252 -9.31 -45.10 1.76
CA GLU A 252 -10.15 -46.03 2.51
C GLU A 252 -11.23 -46.72 1.66
N ASP A 253 -11.68 -46.11 0.56
CA ASP A 253 -12.65 -46.72 -0.38
C ASP A 253 -11.99 -47.68 -1.39
N ALA A 254 -10.66 -47.71 -1.46
CA ALA A 254 -9.90 -48.60 -2.36
C ALA A 254 -9.66 -50.00 -1.77
N VAL A 255 -10.08 -50.27 -0.52
CA VAL A 255 -9.73 -51.49 0.24
C VAL A 255 -10.93 -52.41 0.50
N THR A 256 -12.14 -52.04 0.07
CA THR A 256 -13.31 -52.93 0.17
C THR A 256 -13.48 -53.78 -1.09
N ASP A 257 -13.10 -55.05 -0.98
CA ASP A 257 -13.14 -56.08 -2.01
C ASP A 257 -14.58 -56.62 -2.23
N VAL A 258 -15.53 -55.71 -2.46
CA VAL A 258 -16.93 -56.07 -2.78
C VAL A 258 -17.29 -55.43 -4.11
N ALA A 259 -17.20 -56.21 -5.17
CA ALA A 259 -17.64 -55.82 -6.50
C ALA A 259 -19.15 -55.45 -6.47
N PRO A 260 -19.54 -54.23 -6.88
CA PRO A 260 -20.94 -53.92 -7.05
C PRO A 260 -21.42 -54.48 -8.40
N GLU A 261 -22.47 -55.31 -8.36
CA GLU A 261 -23.19 -55.81 -9.52
C GLU A 261 -23.69 -54.63 -10.37
N ARG A 262 -23.19 -54.53 -11.61
CA ARG A 262 -23.64 -53.56 -12.60
C ARG A 262 -25.00 -53.98 -13.14
N THR A 263 -26.08 -53.37 -12.65
CA THR A 263 -27.37 -53.34 -13.34
C THR A 263 -27.40 -52.17 -14.33
N PRO A 264 -27.60 -52.40 -15.65
CA PRO A 264 -27.67 -51.32 -16.63
C PRO A 264 -29.10 -50.79 -16.70
N THR A 265 -29.46 -49.86 -15.80
CA THR A 265 -30.78 -49.22 -15.83
C THR A 265 -30.63 -47.75 -16.24
N SER A 266 -30.97 -47.50 -17.49
CA SER A 266 -31.39 -46.22 -18.08
C SER A 266 -30.56 -44.98 -17.75
N ALA A 267 -29.78 -44.56 -18.75
CA ALA A 267 -29.27 -43.21 -18.88
C ALA A 267 -30.41 -42.17 -18.85
N SER A 268 -30.63 -41.56 -17.70
CA SER A 268 -31.11 -40.18 -17.61
C SER A 268 -30.12 -39.40 -16.75
N ARG A 269 -28.89 -39.26 -17.26
CA ARG A 269 -27.98 -38.18 -16.82
C ARG A 269 -28.67 -36.89 -17.22
N ARG A 270 -29.36 -36.23 -16.27
CA ARG A 270 -29.62 -34.80 -16.40
C ARG A 270 -28.25 -34.15 -16.40
N ASP A 271 -27.93 -33.57 -17.54
CA ASP A 271 -26.83 -32.65 -17.73
C ASP A 271 -27.11 -31.41 -16.88
N ASP A 272 -26.85 -31.50 -15.58
CA ASP A 272 -26.87 -30.36 -14.64
C ASP A 272 -25.56 -29.56 -14.77
N SER A 273 -24.95 -29.54 -15.96
CA SER A 273 -23.83 -28.64 -16.25
C SER A 273 -24.39 -27.22 -16.38
N VAL A 274 -24.31 -26.47 -15.28
CA VAL A 274 -24.64 -25.04 -15.31
C VAL A 274 -23.57 -24.34 -16.13
N ASP A 275 -23.96 -23.81 -17.30
CA ASP A 275 -23.08 -23.03 -18.17
C ASP A 275 -22.30 -21.97 -17.38
N GLU A 276 -20.97 -22.04 -17.47
CA GLU A 276 -20.06 -21.12 -16.81
C GLU A 276 -19.35 -20.21 -17.83
N TRP A 277 -19.49 -18.90 -17.61
CA TRP A 277 -18.93 -17.86 -18.47
C TRP A 277 -18.02 -16.94 -17.66
N LYS A 278 -16.83 -16.64 -18.19
CA LYS A 278 -15.82 -15.81 -17.53
C LYS A 278 -15.48 -14.57 -18.35
N ALA A 279 -15.29 -13.45 -17.69
CA ALA A 279 -14.73 -12.23 -18.25
C ALA A 279 -13.80 -11.57 -17.23
N SER A 280 -12.93 -10.67 -17.68
CA SER A 280 -12.06 -9.91 -16.80
C SER A 280 -11.86 -8.49 -17.30
N VAL A 281 -11.78 -7.53 -16.39
CA VAL A 281 -11.45 -6.13 -16.70
C VAL A 281 -10.27 -5.65 -15.88
N ARG A 282 -9.45 -4.77 -16.47
CA ARG A 282 -8.35 -4.08 -15.78
C ARG A 282 -8.81 -2.70 -15.35
N ILE A 283 -8.56 -2.36 -14.09
CA ILE A 283 -8.93 -1.10 -13.46
C ILE A 283 -7.62 -0.40 -13.05
N PRO A 284 -7.18 0.66 -13.77
CA PRO A 284 -6.03 1.45 -13.39
C PRO A 284 -6.30 2.23 -12.10
N ILE A 285 -5.32 2.19 -11.21
CA ILE A 285 -5.33 2.82 -9.89
C ILE A 285 -4.26 3.90 -9.90
N GLN A 286 -4.67 5.13 -10.21
CA GLN A 286 -3.77 6.27 -10.34
C GLN A 286 -4.34 7.47 -9.56
N PRO A 287 -3.86 7.75 -8.33
CA PRO A 287 -4.25 8.94 -7.61
C PRO A 287 -3.58 10.20 -8.20
N ASP A 288 -4.25 11.35 -8.08
CA ASP A 288 -3.75 12.64 -8.58
C ASP A 288 -2.56 13.20 -7.79
N GLN A 289 -2.30 12.67 -6.59
CA GLN A 289 -1.29 13.16 -5.68
C GLN A 289 -0.46 11.99 -5.12
N ALA A 290 0.81 12.25 -4.88
CA ALA A 290 1.69 11.31 -4.19
C ALA A 290 1.14 11.01 -2.79
N MET A 291 1.01 9.73 -2.49
CA MET A 291 0.48 9.24 -1.22
C MET A 291 1.64 8.89 -0.31
N LEU A 292 1.47 9.07 1.01
CA LEU A 292 2.51 8.63 1.94
C LEU A 292 2.69 7.11 1.87
N PRO A 293 3.91 6.58 2.00
CA PRO A 293 4.15 5.15 2.05
C PRO A 293 3.37 4.52 3.21
N THR A 294 3.02 3.24 3.05
CA THR A 294 2.53 2.44 4.16
C THR A 294 3.60 2.40 5.25
N PHE A 295 3.23 2.69 6.50
CA PHE A 295 4.18 2.65 7.62
C PHE A 295 3.52 2.16 8.90
N CYS A 296 4.33 1.60 9.80
CA CYS A 296 3.91 1.18 11.12
C CYS A 296 4.87 1.70 12.20
N ARG A 297 4.32 2.09 13.35
CA ARG A 297 5.02 2.38 14.60
C ARG A 297 4.15 2.03 15.79
N SER A 298 4.76 2.02 16.98
CA SER A 298 4.05 1.79 18.25
C SER A 298 2.87 2.72 18.46
N LEU A 299 2.97 4.00 18.08
CA LEU A 299 1.93 4.99 18.39
C LEU A 299 1.15 5.45 17.17
N ILE A 300 1.62 5.14 15.96
CA ILE A 300 0.98 5.57 14.72
C ILE A 300 1.27 4.58 13.61
N SER A 301 0.28 4.29 12.77
CA SER A 301 0.48 3.52 11.55
C SER A 301 -0.47 4.02 10.48
N ARG A 302 -0.09 3.84 9.22
CA ARG A 302 -0.93 4.17 8.07
C ARG A 302 -0.93 3.01 7.09
N SER A 303 -2.13 2.54 6.76
CA SER A 303 -2.37 1.48 5.78
C SER A 303 -3.42 1.93 4.77
N TYR A 304 -3.51 1.21 3.64
CA TYR A 304 -4.42 1.55 2.56
C TYR A 304 -5.24 0.34 2.12
N SER A 305 -6.41 0.65 1.59
CA SER A 305 -7.28 -0.31 0.93
C SER A 305 -7.92 0.32 -0.29
N LEU A 306 -8.13 -0.46 -1.33
CA LEU A 306 -8.87 -0.07 -2.51
C LEU A 306 -10.33 -0.49 -2.34
N VAL A 307 -11.22 0.49 -2.35
CA VAL A 307 -12.67 0.28 -2.27
C VAL A 307 -13.24 0.35 -3.68
N LEU A 308 -13.91 -0.72 -4.12
CA LEU A 308 -14.59 -0.75 -5.41
C LEU A 308 -16.08 -0.87 -5.19
N ARG A 309 -16.86 0.03 -5.78
CA ARG A 309 -18.30 -0.14 -5.89
C ARG A 309 -18.65 -0.46 -7.33
N VAL A 310 -19.09 -1.70 -7.56
CA VAL A 310 -19.40 -2.22 -8.89
C VAL A 310 -20.91 -2.34 -9.03
N ARG A 311 -21.47 -1.63 -10.01
CA ARG A 311 -22.85 -1.81 -10.46
C ARG A 311 -22.85 -2.55 -11.78
N VAL A 312 -23.78 -3.49 -11.91
CA VAL A 312 -23.93 -4.32 -13.10
C VAL A 312 -25.20 -3.91 -13.81
N ALA A 313 -25.09 -3.59 -15.09
CA ALA A 313 -26.20 -3.33 -15.98
C ALA A 313 -26.37 -4.50 -16.97
N GLY A 314 -27.51 -4.55 -17.67
CA GLY A 314 -27.86 -5.63 -18.60
C GLY A 314 -28.48 -6.87 -17.94
N ILE A 315 -28.22 -7.10 -16.65
CA ILE A 315 -28.84 -8.16 -15.85
C ILE A 315 -29.35 -7.63 -14.50
N ARG A 316 -30.35 -8.31 -13.93
CA ARG A 316 -30.84 -8.00 -12.59
C ARG A 316 -30.01 -8.77 -11.57
N THR A 317 -29.14 -8.06 -10.87
CA THR A 317 -28.29 -8.58 -9.79
C THR A 317 -28.08 -7.51 -8.71
N ARG A 318 -27.47 -7.87 -7.58
CA ARG A 318 -27.07 -6.93 -6.54
C ARG A 318 -25.80 -6.19 -6.95
N LYS A 319 -25.59 -4.99 -6.40
CA LYS A 319 -24.29 -4.33 -6.46
C LYS A 319 -23.25 -5.16 -5.71
N ALA A 320 -21.99 -5.08 -6.15
CA ALA A 320 -20.85 -5.69 -5.48
C ALA A 320 -19.96 -4.58 -4.90
N ASP A 321 -19.60 -4.71 -3.63
CA ASP A 321 -18.71 -3.80 -2.91
C ASP A 321 -17.47 -4.61 -2.50
N PHE A 322 -16.28 -4.13 -2.87
CA PHE A 322 -14.99 -4.76 -2.53
C PHE A 322 -14.17 -3.83 -1.66
N GLU A 323 -13.36 -4.43 -0.78
CA GLU A 323 -12.30 -3.76 -0.04
C GLU A 323 -11.05 -4.62 -0.15
N VAL A 324 -10.07 -4.16 -0.92
CA VAL A 324 -8.87 -4.90 -1.28
C VAL A 324 -7.67 -4.26 -0.58
N PRO A 325 -6.74 -5.02 0.01
CA PRO A 325 -5.50 -4.43 0.53
C PRO A 325 -4.75 -3.66 -0.57
N LEU A 326 -4.10 -2.56 -0.20
CA LEU A 326 -3.25 -1.80 -1.11
C LEU A 326 -1.97 -1.39 -0.38
N GLN A 327 -0.81 -1.73 -0.92
CA GLN A 327 0.46 -1.23 -0.44
C GLN A 327 0.83 0.04 -1.19
N VAL A 328 1.31 1.07 -0.48
CA VAL A 328 1.92 2.26 -1.08
C VAL A 328 3.39 2.27 -0.70
N VAL A 329 4.28 2.38 -1.69
CA VAL A 329 5.74 2.30 -1.47
C VAL A 329 6.49 3.46 -2.11
N TYR A 330 7.46 4.00 -1.37
CA TYR A 330 8.43 4.96 -1.90
C TYR A 330 9.77 4.26 -2.12
N LEU A 331 10.08 4.02 -3.38
CA LEU A 331 11.25 3.22 -3.76
C LEU A 331 12.50 4.08 -3.84
N ARG A 332 13.63 3.48 -3.47
CA ARG A 332 14.95 4.03 -3.73
C ARG A 332 15.27 3.77 -5.20
N SER A 333 15.48 4.81 -5.98
CA SER A 333 15.97 4.64 -7.35
C SER A 333 17.45 4.25 -7.32
N SER A 334 17.80 3.16 -8.02
CA SER A 334 19.17 2.89 -8.44
C SER A 334 19.47 3.77 -9.64
N GLN A 335 20.46 4.66 -9.55
CA GLN A 335 20.91 5.43 -10.71
C GLN A 335 21.42 4.48 -11.81
N VAL A 336 20.68 4.32 -12.91
CA VAL A 336 21.24 3.84 -14.18
C VAL A 336 20.63 4.61 -15.37
N ARG A 337 21.47 5.52 -15.88
CA ARG A 337 21.66 6.04 -17.25
C ARG A 337 20.52 6.62 -18.11
N ASN A 338 20.87 7.79 -18.67
CA ASN A 338 20.29 8.42 -19.85
C ASN A 338 20.09 7.45 -21.02
N ASP A 339 19.06 7.75 -21.81
CA ASP A 339 18.61 7.15 -23.07
C ASP A 339 17.62 5.98 -22.95
N SER A 340 16.35 6.31 -22.73
CA SER A 340 15.27 5.60 -23.41
C SER A 340 14.09 6.54 -23.66
N VAL A 341 14.02 6.99 -24.91
CA VAL A 341 12.82 7.33 -25.70
C VAL A 341 11.54 7.43 -24.87
N HIS A 342 11.12 8.67 -24.59
CA HIS A 342 9.71 8.96 -24.31
C HIS A 342 8.88 8.48 -25.50
N ASP A 343 8.28 7.30 -25.38
CA ASP A 343 7.10 6.97 -26.17
C ASP A 343 5.90 7.59 -25.46
N GLU A 344 5.57 8.84 -25.82
CA GLU A 344 4.38 9.56 -25.35
C GLU A 344 3.05 8.84 -25.66
N ARG A 345 3.08 7.65 -26.30
CA ARG A 345 1.91 6.84 -26.63
C ARG A 345 1.66 5.62 -25.76
N SER A 346 2.57 5.22 -24.88
CA SER A 346 2.33 4.07 -24.01
C SER A 346 1.49 4.45 -22.79
N ARG A 347 0.17 4.25 -22.88
CA ARG A 347 -0.82 4.35 -21.78
C ARG A 347 -0.67 3.26 -20.71
N SER A 348 0.46 2.58 -20.65
CA SER A 348 0.72 1.48 -19.72
C SER A 348 1.33 2.05 -18.44
N CYS A 349 0.76 1.74 -17.29
CA CYS A 349 1.38 2.10 -16.02
C CYS A 349 2.72 1.38 -15.88
N ILE A 350 3.77 2.14 -15.55
CA ILE A 350 5.07 1.60 -15.17
C ILE A 350 4.89 1.10 -13.72
N GLY A 351 4.47 -0.15 -13.59
CA GLY A 351 4.26 -0.77 -12.28
C GLY A 351 5.57 -0.94 -11.50
N PRO A 352 5.52 -1.47 -10.26
CA PRO A 352 6.72 -1.71 -9.46
C PRO A 352 7.71 -2.64 -10.16
N GLU A 353 7.25 -3.59 -10.98
CA GLU A 353 8.14 -4.42 -11.80
C GLU A 353 8.91 -3.60 -12.84
N GLY A 354 8.34 -2.55 -13.43
CA GLY A 354 9.06 -1.66 -14.34
C GLY A 354 10.11 -0.82 -13.62
N LEU A 355 9.80 -0.37 -12.39
CA LEU A 355 10.73 0.35 -11.52
C LEU A 355 11.83 -0.54 -10.95
N LEU A 356 11.54 -1.81 -10.69
CA LEU A 356 12.48 -2.80 -10.16
C LEU A 356 13.29 -3.49 -11.27
N ALA A 357 12.73 -3.73 -12.46
CA ALA A 357 13.47 -4.31 -13.59
C ALA A 357 14.57 -3.39 -14.14
N GLN A 358 14.47 -2.08 -13.89
CA GLN A 358 15.59 -1.14 -14.10
C GLN A 358 16.80 -1.42 -13.18
N GLN A 359 16.68 -2.33 -12.19
CA GLN A 359 17.77 -2.69 -11.27
C GLN A 359 18.67 -3.84 -11.80
N ASP A 360 18.22 -4.63 -12.77
CA ASP A 360 18.87 -5.92 -13.11
C ASP A 360 19.92 -5.88 -14.23
N GLU A 361 20.19 -4.73 -14.87
CA GLU A 361 21.31 -4.61 -15.81
C GLU A 361 22.62 -4.26 -15.09
N LEU A 362 23.39 -5.30 -14.73
CA LEU A 362 24.77 -5.17 -14.29
C LEU A 362 25.62 -4.43 -15.34
N PRO A 363 26.42 -3.41 -14.97
CA PRO A 363 27.31 -2.76 -15.93
C PRO A 363 28.37 -3.74 -16.44
N THR A 364 28.35 -4.03 -17.74
CA THR A 364 29.46 -4.71 -18.43
C THR A 364 30.71 -3.84 -18.39
N TYR A 365 31.69 -4.24 -17.60
CA TYR A 365 33.03 -3.66 -17.63
C TYR A 365 33.76 -4.12 -18.90
N HIS A 366 33.92 -3.23 -19.87
CA HIS A 366 34.92 -3.42 -20.92
C HIS A 366 36.32 -3.23 -20.32
N MET A 367 37.02 -4.33 -20.07
CA MET A 367 38.46 -4.27 -19.84
C MET A 367 39.15 -3.78 -21.12
N ARG A 368 39.71 -2.57 -21.07
CA ARG A 368 40.71 -2.15 -22.06
C ARG A 368 41.99 -2.95 -21.82
N SER A 369 42.32 -3.84 -22.75
CA SER A 369 43.65 -4.46 -22.83
C SER A 369 44.68 -3.37 -23.13
N ARG A 370 45.78 -3.37 -22.36
CA ARG A 370 47.01 -2.65 -22.73
C ARG A 370 47.75 -3.41 -23.81
#